data_AF-A0A1V5NLB9-F1
#
_entry.id   AF-A0A1V5NLB9-F1
#
_cell.length_a   1.000
_cell.length_b   1.000
_cell.length_c   1.000
_cell.angle_alpha   90.00
_cell.angle_beta   90.00
_cell.angle_gamma   90.00
#
_symmetry.space_group_name_H-M   'P 1'
#
loop_
_entity.id
_entity.type
_entity.pdbx_description
1 polymer ?
#
loop_
_entity_poly.entity_id
_entity_poly.type
_entity_poly.pdbx_seq_one_letter_code
_entity_poly.pdbx_strand_id
1 'polypeptide(L)'
;MRKLFLLVCFCLIGAFPAWAAYCSGCGQKLLDDVKFCSKCGTKVAVPEASKSVPEPAKTEPAADKVKQEEPDRTAVYRTKTDLYVYQRRGDEHNILKKNFLFKPRRYKIKAGSELRILEIVGDTLHVESVPGSDGKTQKGWVTEEELALRTTWSK
;
A
#
# COMPACT_ATOMS: atom_id res chain seq x y z
N MET A 1 40.73 45.21 0.17
CA MET A 1 39.82 45.36 1.35
C MET A 1 38.32 45.47 1.02
N ARG A 2 37.87 45.64 -0.24
CA ARG A 2 36.43 45.78 -0.58
C ARG A 2 35.80 44.55 -1.26
N LYS A 3 36.61 43.61 -1.78
CA LYS A 3 36.15 42.34 -2.37
C LYS A 3 35.98 41.20 -1.34
N LEU A 4 36.65 41.29 -0.19
CA LEU A 4 36.55 40.31 0.89
C LEU A 4 35.24 40.48 1.70
N PHE A 5 34.70 41.71 1.74
CA PHE A 5 33.46 42.03 2.46
C PHE A 5 32.19 41.54 1.72
N LEU A 6 32.26 41.39 0.39
CA LEU A 6 31.14 40.91 -0.42
C LEU A 6 30.95 39.38 -0.36
N LEU A 7 31.98 38.62 0.03
CA LEU A 7 31.88 37.17 0.21
C LEU A 7 31.31 36.77 1.58
N VAL A 8 31.51 37.58 2.63
CA VAL A 8 31.00 37.29 3.98
C VAL A 8 29.50 37.59 4.11
N CYS A 9 28.98 38.58 3.38
CA CYS A 9 27.55 38.92 3.40
C CYS A 9 26.66 37.90 2.64
N PHE A 10 27.20 37.15 1.68
CA PHE A 10 26.41 36.21 0.88
C PHE A 10 26.12 34.88 1.61
N CYS A 11 26.87 34.56 2.66
CA CYS A 11 26.70 33.31 3.41
C CYS A 11 25.68 33.38 4.58
N LEU A 12 25.16 34.57 4.94
CA LEU A 12 24.29 34.73 6.12
C LEU A 12 22.80 35.00 5.82
N ILE A 13 22.36 34.91 4.56
CA ILE A 13 20.94 35.15 4.18
C ILE A 13 20.28 33.87 3.61
N GLY A 14 20.88 32.69 3.86
CA GLY A 14 20.37 31.40 3.38
C GLY A 14 19.37 30.69 4.29
N ALA A 15 18.80 31.37 5.30
CA ALA A 15 17.76 30.78 6.15
C ALA A 15 16.38 31.09 5.55
N PHE A 16 16.01 30.34 4.52
CA PHE A 16 14.62 30.31 4.05
C PHE A 16 13.75 29.81 5.23
N PRO A 17 12.76 30.59 5.71
CA PRO A 17 11.81 30.09 6.69
C PRO A 17 10.96 29.02 6.02
N ALA A 18 11.27 27.75 6.27
CA ALA A 18 10.41 26.64 5.92
C ALA A 18 9.18 26.70 6.84
N TRP A 19 8.14 27.41 6.41
CA TRP A 19 6.86 27.48 7.12
C TRP A 19 6.12 26.15 6.98
N ALA A 20 6.45 25.21 7.86
CA ALA A 20 5.74 23.94 7.95
C ALA A 20 4.27 24.15 8.35
N ALA A 21 3.36 24.04 7.37
CA ALA A 21 1.94 23.96 7.63
C ALA A 21 1.55 22.55 8.14
N TYR A 22 0.49 22.45 8.96
CA TYR A 22 -0.04 21.18 9.44
C TYR A 22 -1.52 21.03 9.06
N CYS A 23 -1.95 19.79 8.81
CA CYS A 23 -3.31 19.48 8.40
C CYS A 23 -4.28 19.73 9.55
N SER A 24 -5.32 20.51 9.32
CA SER A 24 -6.40 20.71 10.30
C SER A 24 -7.22 19.44 10.57
N GLY A 25 -7.27 18.51 9.61
CA GLY A 25 -8.04 17.27 9.74
C GLY A 25 -7.31 16.12 10.45
N CYS A 26 -5.98 16.02 10.31
CA CYS A 26 -5.22 14.86 10.82
C CYS A 26 -3.88 15.19 11.47
N GLY A 27 -3.49 16.47 11.53
CA GLY A 27 -2.24 16.92 12.14
C GLY A 27 -0.96 16.56 11.36
N GLN A 28 -1.06 15.99 10.16
CA GLN A 28 0.13 15.69 9.36
C GLN A 28 0.81 16.97 8.88
N LYS A 29 2.14 16.97 8.82
CA LYS A 29 2.93 18.05 8.21
C LYS A 29 2.64 18.11 6.71
N LEU A 30 2.25 19.27 6.23
CA LEU A 30 2.09 19.54 4.81
C LEU A 30 3.40 20.06 4.24
N LEU A 31 3.64 19.65 3.00
CA LEU A 31 4.65 20.26 2.16
C LEU A 31 4.12 21.57 1.63
N ASP A 32 5.02 22.52 1.41
CA ASP A 32 4.71 23.78 0.76
C ASP A 32 4.13 23.44 -0.63
N ASP A 33 2.92 23.95 -0.93
CA ASP A 33 2.19 23.79 -2.20
C ASP A 33 1.25 22.56 -2.37
N VAL A 34 0.85 21.85 -1.31
CA VAL A 34 -0.17 20.79 -1.43
C VAL A 34 -1.60 21.31 -1.29
N LYS A 35 -2.44 21.06 -2.30
CA LYS A 35 -3.88 21.43 -2.31
C LYS A 35 -4.74 20.49 -1.45
N PHE A 36 -4.27 19.27 -1.21
CA PHE A 36 -4.95 18.24 -0.44
C PHE A 36 -3.97 17.48 0.43
N CYS A 37 -4.40 17.09 1.64
CA CYS A 37 -3.60 16.25 2.51
C CYS A 37 -3.53 14.81 1.97
N SER A 38 -2.33 14.28 1.77
CA SER A 38 -2.11 12.90 1.28
C SER A 38 -2.57 11.81 2.24
N LYS A 39 -2.74 12.13 3.53
CA LYS A 39 -3.12 11.16 4.56
C LYS A 39 -4.63 11.07 4.80
N CYS A 40 -5.36 12.19 4.66
CA CYS A 40 -6.79 12.23 5.01
C CYS A 40 -7.67 12.87 3.95
N GLY A 41 -7.11 13.36 2.83
CA GLY A 41 -7.86 14.00 1.74
C GLY A 41 -8.40 15.40 2.07
N THR A 42 -8.18 15.92 3.28
CA THR A 42 -8.66 17.26 3.66
C THR A 42 -8.03 18.31 2.75
N LYS A 43 -8.89 19.13 2.12
CA LYS A 43 -8.49 20.25 1.27
C LYS A 43 -7.80 21.31 2.13
N VAL A 44 -6.63 21.76 1.68
CA VAL A 44 -5.87 22.80 2.37
C VAL A 44 -5.94 24.08 1.56
N ALA A 45 -6.41 25.14 2.20
CA ALA A 45 -6.49 26.47 1.61
C ALA A 45 -5.10 27.09 1.62
N VAL A 46 -4.33 26.87 0.56
CA VAL A 46 -3.09 27.60 0.32
C VAL A 46 -3.47 28.97 -0.29
N PRO A 47 -3.03 30.11 0.26
CA PRO A 47 -3.25 31.41 -0.38
C PRO A 47 -2.37 31.50 -1.64
N GLU A 48 -3.01 31.37 -2.80
CA GLU A 48 -2.37 31.41 -4.12
C GLU A 48 -1.89 32.83 -4.46
N ALA A 49 -0.57 33.04 -4.52
CA ALA A 49 0.03 34.20 -5.15
C ALA A 49 0.34 33.90 -6.63
N SER A 50 -0.68 34.11 -7.47
CA SER A 50 -0.64 34.73 -8.81
C SER A 50 0.10 34.08 -10.01
N LYS A 51 -0.71 33.88 -11.07
CA LYS A 51 -0.46 33.78 -12.54
C LYS A 51 -0.19 32.37 -13.09
N SER A 52 -0.89 31.85 -14.11
CA SER A 52 -1.87 32.38 -15.07
C SER A 52 -2.60 31.23 -15.80
N VAL A 53 -3.88 31.39 -16.10
CA VAL A 53 -4.72 30.54 -16.99
C VAL A 53 -4.64 31.11 -18.41
N PRO A 54 -4.67 30.28 -19.48
CA PRO A 54 -5.93 30.07 -20.20
C PRO A 54 -6.22 28.60 -20.60
N GLU A 55 -7.44 28.15 -20.28
CA GLU A 55 -8.23 27.10 -20.95
C GLU A 55 -8.66 27.65 -22.36
N PRO A 56 -9.00 26.85 -23.41
CA PRO A 56 -9.69 25.56 -23.29
C PRO A 56 -9.51 24.47 -24.38
N ALA A 57 -10.02 23.29 -24.01
CA ALA A 57 -10.73 22.30 -24.82
C ALA A 57 -9.96 21.26 -25.70
N LYS A 58 -10.15 20.00 -25.26
CA LYS A 58 -10.62 18.83 -26.05
C LYS A 58 -9.57 17.92 -26.69
N THR A 59 -9.27 16.81 -26.00
CA THR A 59 -9.57 15.43 -26.45
C THR A 59 -9.27 14.41 -25.34
N GLU A 60 -10.30 13.74 -24.82
CA GLU A 60 -10.22 12.36 -24.32
C GLU A 60 -10.08 11.39 -25.53
N PRO A 61 -9.80 10.07 -25.39
CA PRO A 61 -9.41 9.29 -24.21
C PRO A 61 -8.25 8.29 -24.50
N ALA A 62 -7.20 8.27 -23.68
CA ALA A 62 -6.27 7.13 -23.63
C ALA A 62 -5.59 7.07 -22.26
N ALA A 63 -6.26 6.50 -21.28
CA ALA A 63 -5.62 5.97 -20.08
C ALA A 63 -6.60 5.01 -19.41
N ASP A 64 -6.29 3.74 -19.57
CA ASP A 64 -6.56 2.65 -18.64
C ASP A 64 -7.58 2.90 -17.53
N LYS A 65 -8.75 2.27 -17.68
CA LYS A 65 -9.50 1.76 -16.53
C LYS A 65 -8.64 0.71 -15.81
N VAL A 66 -7.72 1.14 -14.95
CA VAL A 66 -7.31 0.31 -13.81
C VAL A 66 -8.47 0.37 -12.84
N LYS A 67 -9.36 -0.60 -12.98
CA LYS A 67 -10.32 -0.97 -11.96
C LYS A 67 -9.51 -1.38 -10.72
N GLN A 68 -9.45 -0.51 -9.71
CA GLN A 68 -9.11 -0.95 -8.37
C GLN A 68 -10.26 -1.88 -7.94
N GLU A 69 -10.08 -3.19 -8.13
CA GLU A 69 -10.90 -4.20 -7.48
C GLU A 69 -10.45 -4.26 -6.03
N GLU A 70 -11.18 -3.53 -5.19
CA GLU A 70 -11.29 -3.84 -3.77
C GLU A 70 -11.48 -5.36 -3.64
N PRO A 71 -10.67 -6.08 -2.84
CA PRO A 71 -10.73 -7.53 -2.76
C PRO A 71 -12.12 -7.94 -2.26
N ASP A 72 -12.96 -8.33 -3.22
CA ASP A 72 -14.31 -8.77 -2.97
C ASP A 72 -14.23 -10.01 -2.07
N ARG A 73 -14.79 -9.90 -0.86
CA ARG A 73 -14.86 -11.01 0.11
C ARG A 73 -15.61 -12.22 -0.45
N THR A 74 -16.29 -12.07 -1.59
CA THR A 74 -16.97 -13.16 -2.31
C THR A 74 -16.13 -13.77 -3.43
N ALA A 75 -14.97 -13.21 -3.77
CA ALA A 75 -14.10 -13.76 -4.80
C ALA A 75 -13.52 -15.12 -4.38
N VAL A 76 -13.64 -16.11 -5.27
CA VAL A 76 -13.02 -17.42 -5.11
C VAL A 76 -11.67 -17.40 -5.85
N TYR A 77 -10.60 -17.85 -5.20
CA TYR A 77 -9.28 -17.92 -5.82
C TYR A 77 -8.94 -19.38 -6.09
N ARG A 78 -8.34 -19.66 -7.24
CA ARG A 78 -7.86 -21.01 -7.56
C ARG A 78 -6.35 -21.07 -7.52
N THR A 79 -5.78 -21.97 -6.74
CA THR A 79 -4.32 -22.13 -6.65
C THR A 79 -3.77 -22.71 -7.95
N LYS A 80 -2.77 -22.04 -8.55
CA LYS A 80 -1.99 -22.54 -9.69
C LYS A 80 -0.90 -23.49 -9.23
N THR A 81 -0.25 -23.15 -8.11
CA THR A 81 0.80 -23.94 -7.48
C THR A 81 0.48 -24.14 -6.00
N ASP A 82 1.27 -24.97 -5.33
CA ASP A 82 1.10 -25.17 -3.89
C ASP A 82 1.26 -23.85 -3.13
N LEU A 83 0.30 -23.57 -2.24
CA LEU A 83 0.27 -22.38 -1.40
C LEU A 83 0.53 -22.76 0.06
N TYR A 84 1.41 -22.03 0.73
CA TYR A 84 1.62 -22.19 2.18
C TYR A 84 0.90 -21.10 2.94
N VAL A 85 0.13 -21.50 3.95
CA VAL A 85 -0.58 -20.59 4.85
C VAL A 85 -0.12 -20.80 6.30
N TYR A 86 -0.07 -19.74 7.09
CA TYR A 86 0.50 -19.75 8.44
C TYR A 86 -0.59 -19.74 9.51
N GLN A 87 -0.34 -20.39 10.65
CA GLN A 87 -1.33 -20.48 11.72
C GLN A 87 -1.63 -19.10 12.35
N ARG A 88 -0.62 -18.24 12.53
CA ARG A 88 -0.79 -16.90 13.09
C ARG A 88 -0.38 -15.83 12.09
N ARG A 89 -0.98 -14.66 12.21
CA ARG A 89 -0.58 -13.48 11.44
C ARG A 89 0.84 -13.05 11.82
N GLY A 90 1.68 -12.76 10.83
CA GLY A 90 3.08 -12.33 11.03
C GLY A 90 4.08 -13.48 11.16
N ASP A 91 3.63 -14.73 11.25
CA ASP A 91 4.50 -15.92 11.29
C ASP A 91 5.36 -16.04 10.02
N GLU A 92 4.85 -15.59 8.88
CA GLU A 92 5.58 -15.41 7.63
C GLU A 92 6.88 -14.61 7.81
N HIS A 93 6.80 -13.49 8.51
CA HIS A 93 7.93 -12.59 8.75
C HIS A 93 8.91 -13.16 9.79
N ASN A 94 8.50 -14.20 10.53
CA ASN A 94 9.33 -14.91 11.51
C ASN A 94 10.12 -16.07 10.90
N ILE A 95 9.81 -16.53 9.68
CA ILE A 95 10.57 -17.61 9.02
C ILE A 95 12.05 -17.24 8.86
N LEU A 96 12.33 -15.96 8.62
CA LEU A 96 13.69 -15.42 8.43
C LEU A 96 14.35 -14.96 9.74
N LYS A 97 13.58 -14.75 10.82
CA LYS A 97 14.13 -14.36 12.12
C LYS A 97 14.63 -15.62 12.84
N LYS A 98 15.82 -16.09 12.43
CA LYS A 98 16.89 -16.93 13.04
C LYS A 98 16.68 -17.74 14.33
N ASN A 99 15.51 -17.79 14.94
CA ASN A 99 15.19 -18.64 16.08
C ASN A 99 14.65 -19.95 15.52
N PHE A 100 15.56 -20.85 15.17
CA PHE A 100 15.27 -22.20 14.69
C PHE A 100 14.32 -22.99 15.63
N LEU A 101 14.24 -22.61 16.92
CA LEU A 101 13.31 -23.17 17.90
C LEU A 101 11.84 -22.83 17.63
N PHE A 102 11.54 -21.74 16.94
CA PHE A 102 10.17 -21.27 16.69
C PHE A 102 9.86 -21.28 15.20
N LYS A 103 9.95 -22.46 14.58
CA LYS A 103 9.42 -22.62 13.21
C LYS A 103 7.92 -22.37 13.24
N PRO A 104 7.42 -21.37 12.50
CA PRO A 104 6.01 -21.09 12.47
C PRO A 104 5.25 -22.29 11.91
N ARG A 105 4.11 -22.60 12.52
CA ARG A 105 3.26 -23.69 12.06
C ARG A 105 2.59 -23.25 10.76
N ARG A 106 2.86 -23.97 9.68
CA ARG A 106 2.31 -23.72 8.35
C ARG A 106 1.56 -24.94 7.81
N TYR A 107 0.58 -24.67 6.98
CA TYR A 107 -0.23 -25.67 6.30
C TYR A 107 -0.04 -25.50 4.79
N LYS A 108 -0.12 -26.62 4.07
CA LYS A 108 0.03 -26.64 2.62
C LYS A 108 -1.34 -26.83 1.99
N ILE A 109 -1.71 -25.90 1.12
CA ILE A 109 -2.85 -26.01 0.23
C ILE A 109 -2.32 -26.43 -1.14
N LYS A 110 -2.86 -27.51 -1.69
CA LYS A 110 -2.38 -28.06 -2.97
C LYS A 110 -2.74 -27.15 -4.13
N ALA A 111 -1.98 -27.25 -5.22
CA ALA A 111 -2.39 -26.69 -6.50
C ALA A 111 -3.77 -27.21 -6.94
N GLY A 112 -4.56 -26.36 -7.60
CA GLY A 112 -5.91 -26.63 -8.08
C GLY A 112 -7.03 -26.44 -7.07
N SER A 113 -6.71 -26.17 -5.80
CA SER A 113 -7.68 -25.90 -4.73
C SER A 113 -8.33 -24.53 -4.87
N GLU A 114 -9.61 -24.44 -4.52
CA GLU A 114 -10.34 -23.18 -4.41
C GLU A 114 -10.20 -22.60 -3.00
N LEU A 115 -10.13 -21.28 -2.91
CA LEU A 115 -9.90 -20.52 -1.68
C LEU A 115 -10.90 -19.38 -1.56
N ARG A 116 -11.22 -19.02 -0.32
CA ARG A 116 -12.01 -17.85 0.04
C ARG A 116 -11.20 -16.98 0.99
N ILE A 117 -11.36 -15.66 0.85
CA ILE A 117 -10.78 -14.70 1.79
C ILE A 117 -11.77 -14.49 2.93
N LEU A 118 -11.35 -14.81 4.15
CA LEU A 118 -12.15 -14.61 5.37
C LEU A 118 -11.96 -13.20 5.93
N GLU A 119 -10.72 -12.73 5.98
CA GLU A 119 -10.34 -11.46 6.60
C GLU A 119 -9.14 -10.85 5.88
N ILE A 120 -9.11 -9.53 5.83
CA ILE A 120 -8.02 -8.74 5.23
C ILE A 120 -7.52 -7.80 6.29
N VAL A 121 -6.24 -7.90 6.63
CA VAL A 121 -5.63 -7.01 7.60
C VAL A 121 -4.26 -6.56 7.08
N GLY A 122 -4.18 -5.29 6.69
CA GLY A 122 -2.99 -4.75 6.00
C GLY A 122 -2.74 -5.50 4.69
N ASP A 123 -1.51 -5.97 4.54
CA ASP A 123 -0.98 -6.77 3.42
C ASP A 123 -1.17 -8.29 3.60
N THR A 124 -1.79 -8.71 4.71
CA THR A 124 -2.02 -10.13 5.00
C THR A 124 -3.50 -10.49 4.94
N LEU A 125 -3.77 -11.64 4.34
CA LEU A 125 -5.08 -12.21 4.08
C LEU A 125 -5.22 -13.49 4.89
N HIS A 126 -6.34 -13.63 5.61
CA HIS A 126 -6.73 -14.89 6.22
C HIS A 126 -7.59 -15.65 5.20
N VAL A 127 -7.12 -16.79 4.74
CA VAL A 127 -7.76 -17.57 3.68
C VAL A 127 -8.22 -18.93 4.20
N GLU A 128 -9.26 -19.46 3.57
CA GLU A 128 -9.79 -20.79 3.80
C GLU A 128 -9.96 -21.53 2.49
N SER A 129 -9.48 -22.77 2.41
CA SER A 129 -9.70 -23.62 1.24
C SER A 129 -11.13 -24.16 1.24
N VAL A 130 -11.82 -24.09 0.10
CA VAL A 130 -13.07 -24.81 -0.09
C VAL A 130 -12.79 -26.31 0.03
N PRO A 131 -13.58 -27.07 0.81
CA PRO A 131 -13.38 -28.51 0.95
C PRO A 131 -13.51 -29.20 -0.40
N GLY A 132 -12.43 -29.82 -0.87
CA GLY A 132 -12.44 -30.68 -2.05
C GLY A 132 -13.01 -32.07 -1.75
N SER A 133 -12.77 -33.03 -2.64
CA SER A 133 -13.18 -34.45 -2.48
C SER A 133 -12.75 -35.07 -1.14
N ASP A 134 -11.65 -34.59 -0.57
CA ASP A 134 -11.05 -35.10 0.65
C ASP A 134 -11.77 -34.58 1.92
N GLY A 135 -12.71 -33.65 1.78
CA GLY A 135 -13.48 -33.05 2.88
C GLY A 135 -12.67 -32.21 3.86
N LYS A 136 -11.35 -32.05 3.63
CA LYS A 136 -10.44 -31.32 4.52
C LYS A 136 -10.34 -29.87 4.09
N THR A 137 -10.67 -28.98 5.01
CA THR A 137 -10.47 -27.54 4.86
C THR A 137 -9.21 -27.11 5.62
N GLN A 138 -8.35 -26.34 4.97
CA GLN A 138 -7.19 -25.69 5.58
C GLN A 138 -7.44 -24.19 5.63
N LYS A 139 -7.06 -23.56 6.74
CA LYS A 139 -7.15 -22.11 6.92
C LYS A 139 -5.86 -21.55 7.49
N GLY A 140 -5.53 -20.32 7.13
CA GLY A 140 -4.36 -19.63 7.65
C GLY A 140 -4.10 -18.30 6.97
N TRP A 141 -3.02 -17.66 7.39
CA TRP A 141 -2.58 -16.35 6.93
C TRP A 141 -1.59 -16.45 5.79
N VAL A 142 -1.69 -15.54 4.83
CA VAL A 142 -0.79 -15.39 3.67
C VAL A 142 -0.70 -13.92 3.32
N THR A 143 0.43 -13.45 2.78
CA THR A 143 0.48 -12.11 2.16
C THR A 143 -0.29 -12.03 0.86
N GLU A 144 -0.77 -10.83 0.54
CA GLU A 144 -1.42 -10.51 -0.73
C GLU A 144 -0.50 -10.84 -1.93
N GLU A 145 0.79 -10.52 -1.83
CA GLU A 145 1.79 -10.81 -2.85
C GLU A 145 1.91 -12.32 -3.12
N GLU A 146 2.08 -13.14 -2.07
CA GLU A 146 2.20 -14.59 -2.21
C GLU A 146 0.89 -15.20 -2.75
N LEU A 147 -0.28 -14.71 -2.31
CA LEU A 147 -1.56 -15.17 -2.84
C LEU A 147 -1.68 -14.85 -4.33
N ALA A 148 -1.34 -13.64 -4.76
CA ALA A 148 -1.39 -13.22 -6.16
C ALA A 148 -0.43 -14.03 -7.06
N LEU A 149 0.77 -14.34 -6.56
CA LEU A 149 1.75 -15.19 -7.26
C LEU A 149 1.25 -16.63 -7.45
N ARG A 150 0.57 -17.17 -6.43
CA ARG A 150 0.20 -18.59 -6.37
C ARG A 150 -1.19 -18.89 -6.92
N THR A 151 -2.03 -17.89 -7.13
CA THR A 151 -3.43 -18.10 -7.53
C THR A 151 -3.79 -17.42 -8.86
N THR A 152 -4.86 -17.89 -9.49
CA THR A 152 -5.67 -17.13 -10.44
C THR A 152 -6.95 -16.70 -9.75
N TRP A 153 -7.39 -15.49 -10.04
CA TRP A 153 -8.77 -15.08 -9.77
C TRP A 153 -9.74 -16.01 -10.50
N SER A 154 -10.72 -16.56 -9.79
CA SER A 154 -11.82 -17.35 -10.34
C SER A 154 -13.12 -16.61 -10.05
N LYS A 155 -13.70 -16.02 -11.09
CA LYS A 155 -15.00 -15.34 -10.99
C LYS A 155 -16.14 -16.34 -10.85
#